data_AF-A0A7X5VN38-F1
#
_entry.id   AF-A0A7X5VN38-F1
#
_cell.length_a   1.000
_cell.length_b   1.000
_cell.length_c   1.000
_cell.angle_alpha   90.00
_cell.angle_beta   90.00
_cell.angle_gamma   90.00
#
_symmetry.space_group_name_H-M   'P 1'
#
loop_
_entity.id
_entity.type
_entity.pdbx_description
1 polymer ?
#
loop_
_entity_poly.entity_id
_entity_poly.type
_entity_poly.pdbx_seq_one_letter_code
_entity_poly.pdbx_strand_id
1 'polypeptide(L)'
;MCFARGISSALTIFVLVVAAAAPALAEASLDIRPNTCPNLIDRYSQGIVTVALVSDLDFVAARVGINHSTLRMRRADGMGGSLQPAFFRRGPQYIDVSAPSVEGLCSISGPDGIRDLVLFFGQQRLVRNLHLRFLPPDQEITLCLTGETWGGTELEFCDDVIVTDFQLFAIDPFGDDDTALP
;
A
#
# COMPACT_ATOMS: atom_id res chain seq x y z
N MET A 1 -7.60 80.26 -19.31
CA MET A 1 -6.94 79.27 -18.44
C MET A 1 -7.47 77.90 -18.81
N CYS A 2 -6.69 77.10 -19.55
CA CYS A 2 -7.10 75.76 -20.02
C CYS A 2 -6.52 74.70 -19.10
N PHE A 3 -7.39 73.93 -18.44
CA PHE A 3 -7.00 72.77 -17.63
C PHE A 3 -6.94 71.53 -18.53
N ALA A 4 -5.73 71.07 -18.84
CA ALA A 4 -5.50 69.78 -19.48
C ALA A 4 -5.72 68.66 -18.45
N ARG A 5 -6.76 67.85 -18.64
CA ARG A 5 -7.03 66.65 -17.84
C ARG A 5 -6.20 65.49 -18.39
N GLY A 6 -5.15 65.10 -17.65
CA GLY A 6 -4.35 63.91 -17.92
C GLY A 6 -5.14 62.65 -17.57
N ILE A 7 -5.32 61.77 -18.55
CA ILE A 7 -5.99 60.48 -18.38
C ILE A 7 -4.90 59.47 -17.99
N SER A 8 -4.86 59.09 -16.72
CA SER A 8 -3.92 58.09 -16.20
C SER A 8 -4.51 56.70 -16.43
N SER A 9 -4.11 56.03 -17.52
CA SER A 9 -4.49 54.64 -17.79
C SER A 9 -3.68 53.70 -16.90
N ALA A 10 -4.35 53.05 -15.94
CA ALA A 10 -3.76 51.97 -15.16
C ALA A 10 -3.75 50.68 -15.99
N LEU A 11 -2.55 50.16 -16.26
CA LEU A 11 -2.35 48.89 -16.94
C LEU A 11 -2.55 47.74 -15.94
N THR A 12 -3.71 47.07 -16.00
CA THR A 12 -3.99 45.89 -15.19
C THR A 12 -3.35 44.65 -15.84
N ILE A 13 -2.29 44.12 -15.23
CA ILE A 13 -1.65 42.87 -15.65
C ILE A 13 -2.43 41.71 -15.03
N PHE A 14 -3.09 40.91 -15.87
CA PHE A 14 -3.67 39.63 -15.45
C PHE A 14 -2.59 38.56 -15.47
N VAL A 15 -2.18 38.09 -14.29
CA VAL A 15 -1.32 36.90 -14.14
C VAL A 15 -2.22 35.68 -14.15
N LEU A 16 -2.22 34.92 -15.25
CA LEU A 16 -2.90 33.65 -15.35
C LEU A 16 -2.07 32.59 -14.62
N VAL A 17 -2.48 32.19 -13.42
CA VAL A 17 -1.91 31.03 -12.73
C VAL A 17 -2.55 29.79 -13.34
N VAL A 18 -1.85 29.17 -14.31
CA VAL A 18 -2.23 27.84 -14.80
C VAL A 18 -1.80 26.86 -13.73
N ALA A 19 -2.76 26.36 -12.94
CA ALA A 19 -2.51 25.22 -12.08
C ALA A 19 -2.25 24.01 -13.00
N ALA A 20 -0.98 23.62 -13.14
CA ALA A 20 -0.66 22.35 -13.74
C ALA A 20 -1.34 21.27 -12.89
N ALA A 21 -2.30 20.55 -13.46
CA ALA A 21 -2.81 19.35 -12.82
C ALA A 21 -1.60 18.46 -12.54
N ALA A 22 -1.39 18.10 -11.27
CA ALA A 22 -0.34 17.16 -10.92
C ALA A 22 -0.51 15.95 -11.86
N PRO A 23 0.56 15.47 -12.51
CA PRO A 23 0.45 14.26 -13.31
C PRO A 23 -0.20 13.23 -12.40
N ALA A 24 -1.37 12.74 -12.81
CA ALA A 24 -2.02 11.67 -12.09
C ALA A 24 -0.95 10.59 -11.94
N LEU A 25 -0.63 10.22 -10.70
CA LEU A 25 0.19 9.06 -10.38
C LEU A 25 -0.66 7.81 -10.68
N ALA A 26 -1.12 7.76 -11.92
CA ALA A 26 -2.04 6.78 -12.42
C ALA A 26 -1.27 5.47 -12.52
N GLU A 27 -1.87 4.44 -11.93
CA GLU A 27 -1.62 3.03 -12.22
C GLU A 27 -0.53 2.31 -11.42
N ALA A 28 0.09 2.91 -10.40
CA ALA A 28 0.88 2.08 -9.50
C ALA A 28 -0.03 1.08 -8.75
N SER A 29 0.32 -0.20 -8.78
CA SER A 29 -0.40 -1.25 -8.07
C SER A 29 0.20 -1.49 -6.69
N LEU A 30 -0.64 -1.66 -5.69
CA LEU A 30 -0.22 -2.25 -4.41
C LEU A 30 -0.35 -3.77 -4.51
N ASP A 31 0.61 -4.50 -3.95
CA ASP A 31 0.58 -5.96 -3.87
C ASP A 31 0.96 -6.39 -2.44
N ILE A 32 -0.02 -6.91 -1.70
CA ILE A 32 0.11 -7.34 -0.31
C ILE A 32 0.43 -8.84 -0.28
N ARG A 33 1.69 -9.18 -0.02
CA ARG A 33 2.29 -10.51 -0.20
C ARG A 33 2.57 -10.84 -1.66
N PRO A 34 3.53 -10.14 -2.28
CA PRO A 34 3.98 -10.43 -3.63
C PRO A 34 4.21 -11.91 -3.89
N ASN A 35 3.81 -12.38 -5.08
CA ASN A 35 3.86 -13.79 -5.51
C ASN A 35 2.86 -14.73 -4.81
N THR A 36 1.89 -14.21 -4.07
CA THR A 36 0.83 -15.02 -3.44
C THR A 36 -0.52 -14.38 -3.71
N CYS A 37 -1.45 -15.11 -4.31
CA CYS A 37 -2.82 -14.62 -4.51
C CYS A 37 -3.79 -15.81 -4.31
N PRO A 38 -4.83 -15.70 -3.46
CA PRO A 38 -5.26 -14.50 -2.74
C PRO A 38 -4.32 -14.10 -1.59
N ASN A 39 -4.37 -12.82 -1.20
CA ASN A 39 -3.58 -12.29 -0.10
C ASN A 39 -4.20 -12.68 1.25
N LEU A 40 -3.66 -13.72 1.88
CA LEU A 40 -4.18 -14.20 3.17
C LEU A 40 -3.52 -13.47 4.34
N ILE A 41 -4.32 -12.95 5.28
CA ILE A 41 -3.84 -12.41 6.56
C ILE A 41 -4.37 -13.29 7.70
N ASP A 42 -3.49 -14.12 8.26
CA ASP A 42 -3.81 -14.91 9.46
C ASP A 42 -3.80 -14.00 10.71
N ARG A 43 -4.91 -13.94 11.44
CA ARG A 43 -5.01 -13.09 12.63
C ARG A 43 -4.14 -13.54 13.81
N TYR A 44 -3.62 -14.77 13.81
CA TYR A 44 -2.87 -15.35 14.93
C TYR A 44 -1.36 -15.46 14.69
N SER A 45 -0.88 -15.52 13.44
CA SER A 45 0.56 -15.61 13.15
C SER A 45 1.36 -14.36 13.58
N GLN A 46 2.60 -14.58 14.01
CA GLN A 46 3.53 -13.56 14.51
C GLN A 46 4.53 -13.06 13.45
N GLY A 47 4.29 -13.34 12.18
CA GLY A 47 5.22 -13.06 11.08
C GLY A 47 5.31 -11.59 10.65
N ILE A 48 5.93 -11.42 9.49
CA ILE A 48 6.00 -10.16 8.75
C ILE A 48 5.12 -10.30 7.51
N VAL A 49 4.33 -9.28 7.23
CA VAL A 49 3.62 -9.09 5.97
C VAL A 49 4.50 -8.21 5.08
N THR A 50 4.95 -8.76 3.97
CA THR A 50 5.66 -8.02 2.94
C THR A 50 4.65 -7.37 2.00
N VAL A 51 4.85 -6.11 1.65
CA VAL A 51 4.00 -5.35 0.74
C VAL A 51 4.90 -4.72 -0.31
N ALA A 52 4.54 -4.81 -1.59
CA ALA A 52 5.23 -4.11 -2.67
C ALA A 52 4.32 -3.02 -3.22
N LEU A 53 4.87 -1.82 -3.43
CA LEU A 53 4.32 -0.87 -4.37
C LEU A 53 4.99 -1.15 -5.72
N VAL A 54 4.26 -1.84 -6.57
CA VAL A 54 4.74 -2.42 -7.82
C VAL A 54 5.00 -1.29 -8.81
N SER A 55 6.19 -1.32 -9.40
CA SER A 55 6.59 -0.35 -10.42
C SER A 55 6.32 -0.88 -11.82
N ASP A 56 6.12 0.03 -12.76
CA ASP A 56 5.96 -0.27 -14.17
C ASP A 56 6.73 0.76 -15.03
N LEU A 57 6.43 0.83 -16.33
CA LEU A 57 7.07 1.74 -17.26
C LEU A 57 6.68 3.21 -17.06
N ASP A 58 5.49 3.47 -16.52
CA ASP A 58 4.90 4.79 -16.30
C ASP A 58 5.12 5.27 -14.86
N PHE A 59 5.18 4.36 -13.89
CA PHE A 59 5.42 4.59 -12.48
C PHE A 59 6.65 3.81 -11.98
N VAL A 60 7.75 4.51 -11.72
CA VAL A 60 8.94 3.92 -11.09
C VAL A 60 9.06 4.45 -9.66
N ALA A 61 8.75 3.61 -8.66
CA ALA A 61 8.70 4.02 -7.25
C ALA A 61 10.00 4.71 -6.78
N ALA A 62 11.15 4.23 -7.26
CA ALA A 62 12.46 4.80 -6.94
C ALA A 62 12.69 6.23 -7.49
N ARG A 63 11.92 6.67 -8.49
CA ARG A 63 12.04 7.98 -9.15
C ARG A 63 11.03 9.01 -8.63
N VAL A 64 9.88 8.56 -8.13
CA VAL A 64 8.78 9.42 -7.68
C VAL A 64 9.14 10.22 -6.42
N GLY A 65 10.15 9.79 -5.66
CA GLY A 65 10.59 10.51 -4.47
C GLY A 65 9.59 10.38 -3.32
N ILE A 66 9.18 9.15 -3.02
CA ILE A 66 8.24 8.85 -1.93
C ILE A 66 8.89 9.15 -0.57
N ASN A 67 8.21 9.92 0.28
CA ASN A 67 8.64 10.18 1.64
C ASN A 67 8.22 9.02 2.55
N HIS A 68 9.14 8.08 2.79
CA HIS A 68 8.85 6.86 3.55
C HIS A 68 8.34 7.10 4.97
N SER A 69 8.66 8.25 5.58
CA SER A 69 8.20 8.58 6.95
C SER A 69 6.71 8.91 7.04
N THR A 70 6.08 9.20 5.90
CA THR A 70 4.64 9.49 5.76
C THR A 70 3.82 8.25 5.43
N LEU A 71 4.46 7.14 5.05
CA LEU A 71 3.76 5.94 4.61
C LEU A 71 2.93 5.30 5.74
N ARG A 72 1.66 5.04 5.49
CA ARG A 72 0.70 4.43 6.43
C ARG A 72 -0.20 3.42 5.73
N MET A 73 -0.29 2.21 6.28
CA MET A 73 -1.32 1.24 5.93
C MET A 73 -2.60 1.51 6.72
N ARG A 74 -3.76 1.51 6.07
CA ARG A 74 -5.10 1.64 6.69
C ARG A 74 -6.11 0.74 5.98
N ARG A 75 -7.29 0.56 6.56
CA ARG A 75 -8.43 -0.01 5.84
C ARG A 75 -9.09 1.04 4.95
N ALA A 76 -9.60 0.61 3.79
CA ALA A 76 -10.34 1.48 2.88
C ALA A 76 -11.64 2.02 3.53
N ASP A 77 -12.29 1.20 4.36
CA ASP A 77 -13.54 1.56 5.05
C ASP A 77 -13.36 2.51 6.25
N GLY A 78 -12.13 2.94 6.54
CA GLY A 78 -11.81 3.86 7.63
C GLY A 78 -11.89 3.25 9.04
N MET A 79 -12.12 1.94 9.17
CA MET A 79 -12.17 1.27 10.47
C MET A 79 -10.77 1.00 11.01
N GLY A 80 -10.62 1.09 12.34
CA GLY A 80 -9.34 0.93 13.02
C GLY A 80 -8.49 2.20 12.97
N GLY A 81 -7.17 2.04 13.06
CA GLY A 81 -6.20 3.12 12.92
C GLY A 81 -5.41 3.03 11.62
N SER A 82 -4.18 3.55 11.65
CA SER A 82 -3.21 3.37 10.59
C SER A 82 -1.87 2.89 11.16
N LEU A 83 -1.07 2.22 10.33
CA LEU A 83 0.19 1.60 10.75
C LEU A 83 1.33 2.00 9.82
N GLN A 84 2.45 2.42 10.40
CA GLN A 84 3.69 2.65 9.65
C GLN A 84 4.39 1.33 9.29
N PRO A 85 5.09 1.29 8.14
CA PRO A 85 6.04 0.21 7.86
C PRO A 85 7.04 0.05 9.00
N ALA A 86 7.46 -1.20 9.22
CA ALA A 86 8.50 -1.54 10.15
C ALA A 86 9.88 -1.25 9.54
N PHE A 87 10.68 -0.43 10.20
CA PHE A 87 12.05 -0.10 9.78
C PHE A 87 13.10 -1.05 10.38
N PHE A 88 12.71 -2.21 10.92
CA PHE A 88 13.64 -3.09 11.62
C PHE A 88 14.70 -3.67 10.68
N ARG A 89 15.97 -3.31 10.93
CA ARG A 89 17.22 -3.77 10.28
C ARG A 89 17.35 -3.55 8.75
N ARG A 90 16.25 -3.44 8.00
CA ARG A 90 16.28 -3.43 6.53
C ARG A 90 15.54 -2.26 5.87
N GLY A 91 14.67 -1.57 6.60
CA GLY A 91 13.92 -0.41 6.08
C GLY A 91 13.11 -0.72 4.81
N PRO A 92 12.56 0.31 4.14
CA PRO A 92 12.05 0.20 2.78
C PRO A 92 13.17 -0.19 1.81
N GLN A 93 12.87 -1.08 0.87
CA GLN A 93 13.85 -1.60 -0.08
C GLN A 93 13.35 -1.42 -1.51
N TYR A 94 14.28 -1.23 -2.45
CA TYR A 94 13.95 -1.23 -3.88
C TYR A 94 14.44 -2.52 -4.52
N ILE A 95 13.53 -3.48 -4.69
CA ILE A 95 13.82 -4.84 -5.17
C ILE A 95 12.68 -5.24 -6.12
N ASP A 96 13.06 -5.91 -7.19
CA ASP A 96 12.13 -6.49 -8.17
C ASP A 96 11.53 -7.79 -7.59
N VAL A 97 10.26 -7.76 -7.21
CA VAL A 97 9.57 -8.87 -6.53
C VAL A 97 8.23 -9.24 -7.16
N SER A 98 7.62 -8.36 -7.95
CA SER A 98 6.32 -8.58 -8.58
C SER A 98 6.25 -7.87 -9.93
N ALA A 99 5.35 -8.33 -10.79
CA ALA A 99 4.96 -7.60 -12.00
C ALA A 99 3.56 -6.99 -11.81
N PRO A 100 3.25 -5.86 -12.47
CA PRO A 100 1.93 -5.22 -12.41
C PRO A 100 0.79 -6.20 -12.70
N SER A 101 -0.30 -6.05 -11.95
CA SER A 101 -1.51 -6.83 -12.17
C SER A 101 -2.26 -6.34 -13.41
N VAL A 102 -2.69 -7.27 -14.25
CA VAL A 102 -3.44 -6.96 -15.48
C VAL A 102 -4.92 -6.68 -15.19
N GLU A 103 -5.42 -7.09 -14.02
CA GLU A 103 -6.85 -7.03 -13.67
C GLU A 103 -7.15 -6.26 -12.39
N GLY A 104 -6.17 -5.55 -11.83
CA GLY A 104 -6.33 -4.78 -10.59
C GLY A 104 -6.47 -5.64 -9.32
N LEU A 105 -6.22 -6.95 -9.42
CA LEU A 105 -6.13 -7.90 -8.29
C LEU A 105 -4.66 -8.09 -7.86
N CYS A 106 -4.39 -8.83 -6.78
CA CYS A 106 -3.04 -9.30 -6.47
C CYS A 106 -2.40 -10.06 -7.64
N SER A 107 -1.08 -9.95 -7.76
CA SER A 107 -0.31 -10.57 -8.85
C SER A 107 0.41 -11.83 -8.36
N ILE A 108 0.32 -12.91 -9.15
CA ILE A 108 1.21 -14.08 -9.00
C ILE A 108 2.42 -14.01 -9.93
N SER A 109 2.48 -12.99 -10.77
CA SER A 109 3.62 -12.76 -11.65
C SER A 109 4.78 -12.29 -10.80
N GLY A 110 5.89 -13.02 -10.87
CA GLY A 110 7.10 -12.65 -10.14
C GLY A 110 7.86 -11.50 -10.79
N PRO A 111 9.18 -11.42 -10.53
CA PRO A 111 10.03 -10.32 -10.99
C PRO A 111 9.96 -10.04 -12.50
N ASP A 112 9.89 -8.77 -12.89
CA ASP A 112 9.74 -8.32 -14.30
C ASP A 112 10.90 -7.45 -14.82
N GLY A 113 11.91 -7.22 -13.99
CA GLY A 113 13.07 -6.37 -14.27
C GLY A 113 12.95 -4.94 -13.76
N ILE A 114 11.82 -4.54 -13.17
CA ILE A 114 11.59 -3.21 -12.60
C ILE A 114 11.58 -3.33 -11.07
N ARG A 115 12.28 -2.41 -10.38
CA ARG A 115 12.41 -2.49 -8.91
C ARG A 115 11.23 -1.84 -8.22
N ASP A 116 10.56 -2.62 -7.38
CA ASP A 116 9.43 -2.21 -6.55
C ASP A 116 9.87 -1.58 -5.24
N LEU A 117 9.01 -0.75 -4.64
CA LEU A 117 9.20 -0.34 -3.25
C LEU A 117 8.61 -1.39 -2.31
N VAL A 118 9.49 -2.18 -1.68
CA VAL A 118 9.14 -3.23 -0.73
C VAL A 118 9.13 -2.67 0.69
N LEU A 119 8.02 -2.91 1.38
CA LEU A 119 7.72 -2.50 2.74
C LEU A 119 7.40 -3.74 3.60
N PHE A 120 7.66 -3.63 4.90
CA PHE A 120 7.44 -4.72 5.84
C PHE A 120 6.52 -4.27 6.96
N PHE A 121 5.53 -5.08 7.33
CA PHE A 121 4.64 -4.82 8.44
C PHE A 121 4.64 -6.00 9.41
N GLY A 122 4.71 -5.73 10.71
CA GLY A 122 4.54 -6.80 11.69
C GLY A 122 3.09 -7.28 11.69
N GLN A 123 2.84 -8.57 11.45
CA GLN A 123 1.50 -9.12 11.26
C GLN A 123 0.57 -8.82 12.44
N GLN A 124 1.03 -9.08 13.68
CA GLN A 124 0.25 -8.77 14.87
C GLN A 124 0.04 -7.27 15.11
N ARG A 125 0.95 -6.42 14.62
CA ARG A 125 0.72 -4.97 14.66
C ARG A 125 -0.35 -4.58 13.65
N LEU A 126 -0.32 -5.15 12.45
CA LEU A 126 -1.31 -4.90 11.42
C LEU A 126 -2.71 -5.35 11.87
N VAL A 127 -2.83 -6.59 12.34
CA VAL A 127 -4.08 -7.16 12.89
C VAL A 127 -4.64 -6.31 14.03
N ARG A 128 -3.78 -5.90 14.98
CA ARG A 128 -4.21 -5.09 16.13
C ARG A 128 -4.59 -3.67 15.74
N ASN A 129 -3.78 -2.97 14.93
CA ASN A 129 -4.04 -1.56 14.61
C ASN A 129 -5.22 -1.38 13.65
N LEU A 130 -5.44 -2.33 12.74
CA LEU A 130 -6.53 -2.27 11.77
C LEU A 130 -7.80 -3.02 12.24
N HIS A 131 -7.82 -3.46 13.49
CA HIS A 131 -8.93 -4.20 14.11
C HIS A 131 -9.36 -5.46 13.32
N LEU A 132 -8.41 -6.15 12.67
CA LEU A 132 -8.72 -7.32 11.83
C LEU A 132 -9.18 -8.52 12.65
N ARG A 133 -8.81 -8.58 13.94
CA ARG A 133 -9.12 -9.70 14.83
C ARG A 133 -10.63 -9.95 15.02
N PHE A 134 -11.45 -8.92 14.81
CA PHE A 134 -12.90 -8.98 15.04
C PHE A 134 -13.70 -9.22 13.76
N LEU A 135 -13.03 -9.34 12.61
CA LEU A 135 -13.70 -9.66 11.37
C LEU A 135 -14.09 -11.14 11.36
N PRO A 136 -15.25 -11.52 10.79
CA PRO A 136 -15.53 -12.90 10.41
C PRO A 136 -14.32 -13.59 9.74
N PRO A 137 -14.13 -14.90 9.96
CA PRO A 137 -13.16 -15.67 9.19
C PRO A 137 -13.50 -15.59 7.69
N ASP A 138 -12.45 -15.59 6.87
CA ASP A 138 -12.50 -15.53 5.41
C ASP A 138 -13.17 -14.26 4.86
N GLN A 139 -13.28 -13.21 5.68
CA GLN A 139 -13.76 -11.92 5.22
C GLN A 139 -12.70 -11.23 4.36
N GLU A 140 -13.12 -10.84 3.17
CA GLU A 140 -12.37 -9.96 2.27
C GLU A 140 -12.51 -8.49 2.70
N ILE A 141 -11.38 -7.79 2.73
CA ILE A 141 -11.30 -6.35 2.99
C ILE A 141 -10.24 -5.71 2.10
N THR A 142 -10.42 -4.43 1.79
CA THR A 142 -9.43 -3.63 1.08
C THR A 142 -8.52 -2.90 2.06
N LEU A 143 -7.21 -3.04 1.88
CA LEU A 143 -6.18 -2.30 2.60
C LEU A 143 -5.50 -1.31 1.67
N CYS A 144 -5.29 -0.09 2.15
CA CYS A 144 -4.68 0.97 1.38
C CYS A 144 -3.40 1.48 2.04
N LEU A 145 -2.34 1.59 1.24
CA LEU A 145 -1.11 2.30 1.57
C LEU A 145 -1.27 3.76 1.16
N THR A 146 -1.16 4.66 2.13
CA THR A 146 -1.20 6.10 1.94
C THR A 146 0.14 6.73 2.28
N GLY A 147 0.39 7.95 1.79
CA GLY A 147 1.56 8.73 2.15
C GLY A 147 1.72 9.95 1.25
N GLU A 148 2.93 10.48 1.18
CA GLU A 148 3.25 11.67 0.38
C GLU A 148 4.61 11.50 -0.31
N THR A 149 4.81 12.21 -1.42
CA THR A 149 6.14 12.45 -2.00
C THR A 149 6.89 13.53 -1.21
N TRP A 150 8.20 13.69 -1.44
CA TRP A 150 8.96 14.83 -0.91
C TRP A 150 8.45 16.20 -1.40
N GLY A 151 7.64 16.22 -2.45
CA GLY A 151 6.94 17.41 -2.95
C GLY A 151 5.58 17.67 -2.29
N GLY A 152 5.15 16.83 -1.34
CA GLY A 152 3.85 16.94 -0.68
C GLY A 152 2.67 16.41 -1.50
N THR A 153 2.92 15.69 -2.59
CA THR A 153 1.85 15.05 -3.36
C THR A 153 1.36 13.81 -2.61
N GLU A 154 0.07 13.77 -2.28
CA GLU A 154 -0.55 12.62 -1.63
C GLU A 154 -0.55 11.38 -2.53
N LEU A 155 -0.40 10.21 -1.91
CA LEU A 155 -0.35 8.89 -2.53
C LEU A 155 -1.40 7.99 -1.87
N GLU A 156 -2.11 7.20 -2.66
CA GLU A 156 -3.00 6.15 -2.17
C GLU A 156 -3.01 4.98 -3.16
N PHE A 157 -2.72 3.79 -2.67
CA PHE A 157 -2.73 2.54 -3.43
C PHE A 157 -3.40 1.48 -2.59
N CYS A 158 -4.23 0.61 -3.19
CA CYS A 158 -5.03 -0.35 -2.44
C CYS A 158 -4.90 -1.75 -3.03
N ASP A 159 -5.11 -2.75 -2.18
CA ASP A 159 -5.16 -4.17 -2.54
C ASP A 159 -6.09 -4.91 -1.57
N ASP A 160 -6.67 -6.02 -2.03
CA ASP A 160 -7.63 -6.81 -1.27
C ASP A 160 -6.94 -7.94 -0.52
N VAL A 161 -7.43 -8.22 0.69
CA VAL A 161 -6.92 -9.31 1.54
C VAL A 161 -8.06 -10.09 2.17
N ILE A 162 -7.83 -11.39 2.37
CA ILE A 162 -8.76 -12.28 3.06
C ILE A 162 -8.22 -12.53 4.47
N VAL A 163 -9.01 -12.20 5.49
CA VAL A 163 -8.64 -12.36 6.89
C VAL A 163 -9.03 -13.75 7.39
N THR A 164 -8.05 -14.58 7.70
CA THR A 164 -8.26 -15.99 8.03
C THR A 164 -8.01 -16.30 9.51
N ASP A 165 -8.46 -17.48 9.93
CA ASP A 165 -8.22 -18.08 11.25
C ASP A 165 -7.36 -19.33 11.10
N PHE A 166 -6.39 -19.33 10.17
CA PHE A 166 -5.40 -20.41 10.08
C PHE A 166 -4.52 -20.42 11.34
N GLN A 167 -5.08 -20.81 12.48
CA GLN A 167 -4.42 -21.78 13.31
C GLN A 167 -4.29 -22.99 12.41
N LEU A 168 -3.20 -23.06 11.65
CA LEU A 168 -2.70 -24.31 11.13
C LEU A 168 -2.88 -25.26 12.29
N PHE A 169 -3.87 -26.13 12.15
CA PHE A 169 -4.00 -27.28 12.99
C PHE A 169 -2.57 -27.78 13.10
N ALA A 170 -2.01 -27.72 14.31
CA ALA A 170 -1.26 -28.85 14.78
C ALA A 170 -2.23 -30.03 14.63
N ILE A 171 -2.40 -30.50 13.38
CA ILE A 171 -2.67 -31.89 13.10
C ILE A 171 -1.45 -32.48 13.75
N ASP A 172 -1.63 -32.93 14.99
CA ASP A 172 -0.65 -33.77 15.62
C ASP A 172 -0.49 -34.93 14.63
N PRO A 173 0.64 -35.02 13.90
CA PRO A 173 0.81 -36.09 12.92
C PRO A 173 0.90 -37.45 13.63
N PHE A 174 0.92 -37.44 14.96
CA PHE A 174 0.87 -38.56 15.88
C PHE A 174 -0.48 -38.65 16.57
N GLY A 175 -1.59 -38.43 15.85
CA GLY A 175 -2.87 -38.95 16.30
C GLY A 175 -2.69 -40.44 16.60
N ASP A 176 -2.55 -40.76 17.89
CA ASP A 176 -2.20 -42.06 18.41
C ASP A 176 -3.19 -43.09 17.85
N ASP A 177 -2.75 -43.86 16.87
CA ASP A 177 -3.39 -45.10 16.45
C ASP A 177 -3.13 -46.17 17.53
N ASP A 178 -3.61 -45.90 18.74
CA ASP A 178 -3.65 -46.85 19.85
C ASP A 178 -4.97 -47.64 19.80
N THR A 179 -5.40 -48.02 18.59
CA THR A 179 -6.36 -49.13 18.45
C THR A 179 -5.63 -50.46 18.62
N ALA A 180 -5.28 -50.73 19.88
CA ALA A 180 -4.99 -52.08 20.35
C ALA A 180 -6.19 -52.99 20.02
N LEU A 181 -6.03 -53.84 19.01
CA LEU A 181 -6.92 -54.97 18.78
C LEU A 181 -6.62 -56.05 19.84
N PRO A 182 -7.66 -56.70 20.40
CA PRO A 182 -7.55 -57.73 21.44
C PRO A 182 -6.94 -59.05 20.94
#